data_AF-C7GQF2-F1
#
_entry.id   AF-C7GQF2-F1
#
_cell.length_a   1.000
_cell.length_b   1.000
_cell.length_c   1.000
_cell.angle_alpha   90.00
_cell.angle_beta   90.00
_cell.angle_gamma   90.00
#
_symmetry.space_group_name_H-M   'P 1'
#
loop_
_entity.id
_entity.type
_entity.pdbx_description
1 polymer ?
#
loop_
_entity_poly.entity_id
_entity_poly.type
_entity_poly.pdbx_seq_one_letter_code
_entity_poly.pdbx_strand_id
1 'polypeptide(L)'
;MDFEEDYDAEFDDNQEGQLETPFPSVAGADDGDNDKDDSVAENMKKKQKREAVVDDGSENAFGIPEFTRKDKTLEEILEMMDSTPPIIPDAVIDYYLTKNGFNVADVRVKRLLALATQKFVSDIAKDAYEYSRIRSSVAVSNANNSQARARQLLQGQQQPGVQQISQQQHQQNEKTTASKVVLTVNDLSSAVAEYGLNIGRPDFYR
;
A
#
# COMPACT_ATOMS: atom_id res chain seq x y z
N MET A 1 53.29 -24.80 -12.04
CA MET A 1 53.36 -24.43 -10.62
C MET A 1 52.64 -23.11 -10.43
N ASP A 2 51.32 -23.02 -10.35
CA ASP A 2 50.12 -23.86 -10.56
C ASP A 2 49.01 -22.86 -10.20
N PHE A 3 48.24 -22.35 -11.16
CA PHE A 3 46.81 -22.66 -11.35
C PHE A 3 46.08 -23.07 -10.06
N GLU A 4 45.27 -22.16 -9.49
CA GLU A 4 43.94 -22.51 -8.98
C GLU A 4 42.98 -21.35 -9.29
N GLU A 5 42.07 -21.64 -10.23
CA GLU A 5 40.85 -20.91 -10.54
C GLU A 5 39.80 -21.28 -9.48
N ASP A 6 39.28 -20.30 -8.74
CA ASP A 6 38.10 -20.52 -7.91
C ASP A 6 36.86 -20.55 -8.82
N TYR A 7 36.28 -21.74 -8.93
CA TYR A 7 35.10 -22.04 -9.73
C TYR A 7 33.83 -21.41 -9.16
N ASP A 8 33.08 -20.72 -10.03
CA ASP A 8 31.69 -20.34 -9.86
C ASP A 8 30.80 -21.59 -9.70
N ALA A 9 30.12 -21.72 -8.56
CA ALA A 9 29.05 -22.68 -8.37
C ALA A 9 27.72 -22.06 -8.84
N GLU A 10 27.39 -22.23 -10.11
CA GLU A 10 26.03 -21.95 -10.61
C GLU A 10 25.02 -22.89 -9.94
N PHE A 11 23.96 -22.29 -9.39
CA PHE A 11 22.84 -22.97 -8.76
C PHE A 11 21.91 -23.52 -9.86
N ASP A 12 21.88 -24.84 -10.04
CA ASP A 12 21.08 -25.54 -11.05
C ASP A 12 19.65 -25.79 -10.51
N ASP A 13 18.68 -25.00 -11.00
CA ASP A 13 17.26 -25.03 -10.60
C ASP A 13 16.44 -26.17 -11.24
N ASN A 14 17.06 -27.12 -11.96
CA ASN A 14 16.34 -28.16 -12.70
C ASN A 14 16.21 -29.52 -11.99
N GLN A 15 16.05 -29.55 -10.67
CA GLN A 15 15.57 -30.75 -9.97
C GLN A 15 14.08 -30.65 -9.62
N GLU A 16 13.24 -31.15 -10.53
CA GLU A 16 11.82 -31.42 -10.31
C GLU A 16 11.63 -32.49 -9.21
N GLY A 17 11.53 -32.06 -7.96
CA GLY A 17 11.01 -32.87 -6.86
C GLY A 17 9.47 -32.92 -6.92
N GLN A 18 8.91 -34.13 -6.97
CA GLN A 18 7.46 -34.37 -6.92
C GLN A 18 6.85 -33.78 -5.65
N LEU A 19 5.93 -32.82 -5.81
CA LEU A 19 5.14 -32.24 -4.72
C LEU A 19 3.92 -33.13 -4.45
N GLU A 20 3.96 -33.90 -3.36
CA GLU A 20 2.79 -34.62 -2.85
C GLU A 20 1.77 -33.64 -2.25
N THR A 21 0.57 -33.56 -2.82
CA THR A 21 -0.54 -32.78 -2.25
C THR A 21 -1.31 -33.61 -1.22
N PRO A 22 -1.60 -33.10 -0.01
CA PRO A 22 -2.17 -33.89 1.07
C PRO A 22 -3.71 -33.71 1.20
N PHE A 23 -4.48 -33.98 0.14
CA PHE A 23 -5.94 -33.96 0.23
C PHE A 23 -6.60 -35.15 -0.49
N PRO A 24 -7.45 -35.94 0.20
CA PRO A 24 -8.21 -36.99 -0.45
C PRO A 24 -9.42 -36.39 -1.17
N SER A 25 -9.63 -36.84 -2.41
CA SER A 25 -10.83 -36.58 -3.20
C SER A 25 -12.05 -37.27 -2.59
N VAL A 26 -13.14 -36.54 -2.34
CA VAL A 26 -14.44 -37.14 -2.01
C VAL A 26 -15.55 -36.55 -2.87
N ALA A 27 -16.17 -37.44 -3.63
CA ALA A 27 -17.35 -37.23 -4.44
C ALA A 27 -18.60 -37.76 -3.70
N GLY A 28 -19.68 -36.99 -3.76
CA GLY A 28 -21.06 -37.47 -3.90
C GLY A 28 -21.82 -38.03 -2.68
N ALA A 29 -23.05 -37.50 -2.52
CA ALA A 29 -24.28 -38.13 -1.98
C ALA A 29 -24.31 -38.44 -0.47
N ASP A 30 -25.43 -38.48 0.26
CA ASP A 30 -26.86 -38.13 0.11
C ASP A 30 -27.52 -38.64 1.42
N ASP A 31 -28.60 -37.98 1.85
CA ASP A 31 -29.68 -38.42 2.76
C ASP A 31 -29.43 -39.14 4.11
N GLY A 32 -30.27 -38.80 5.09
CA GLY A 32 -30.63 -39.78 6.14
C GLY A 32 -31.05 -39.22 7.50
N ASP A 33 -32.33 -38.95 7.61
CA ASP A 33 -33.11 -38.55 8.78
C ASP A 33 -33.14 -39.57 9.96
N ASN A 34 -33.62 -39.08 11.10
CA ASN A 34 -34.36 -39.75 12.18
C ASN A 34 -33.69 -40.40 13.42
N ASP A 35 -34.12 -39.81 14.55
CA ASP A 35 -34.87 -40.40 15.66
C ASP A 35 -34.16 -40.99 16.90
N LYS A 36 -34.53 -40.35 18.03
CA LYS A 36 -34.98 -40.90 19.32
C LYS A 36 -33.98 -41.70 20.17
N ASP A 37 -33.77 -41.26 21.41
CA ASP A 37 -34.15 -42.05 22.59
C ASP A 37 -34.25 -41.21 23.88
N ASP A 38 -35.06 -41.75 24.78
CA ASP A 38 -35.77 -41.24 25.92
C ASP A 38 -34.96 -41.09 27.23
N SER A 39 -35.30 -40.03 27.96
CA SER A 39 -35.79 -40.01 29.34
C SER A 39 -35.05 -40.73 30.51
N VAL A 40 -34.79 -39.90 31.53
CA VAL A 40 -34.82 -40.09 33.01
C VAL A 40 -33.71 -40.87 33.73
N ALA A 41 -32.90 -40.12 34.50
CA ALA A 41 -32.53 -40.50 35.88
C ALA A 41 -32.17 -39.25 36.71
N GLU A 42 -32.96 -38.96 37.74
CA GLU A 42 -32.65 -37.98 38.78
C GLU A 42 -31.49 -38.45 39.67
N ASN A 43 -30.57 -37.55 40.05
CA ASN A 43 -30.07 -37.55 41.44
C ASN A 43 -29.40 -36.22 41.88
N MET A 44 -29.95 -35.67 42.96
CA MET A 44 -29.33 -34.91 44.06
C MET A 44 -28.48 -33.65 43.80
N LYS A 45 -29.14 -32.52 44.07
CA LYS A 45 -28.70 -31.28 44.73
C LYS A 45 -27.20 -31.17 45.10
N LYS A 46 -26.49 -30.28 44.41
CA LYS A 46 -25.42 -29.46 45.00
C LYS A 46 -25.55 -28.01 44.53
N LYS A 47 -25.94 -27.15 45.47
CA LYS A 47 -26.10 -25.71 45.31
C LYS A 47 -24.70 -25.09 45.17
N GLN A 48 -24.28 -24.79 43.95
CA GLN A 48 -23.13 -23.93 43.66
C GLN A 48 -23.59 -22.74 42.82
N LYS A 49 -23.14 -21.57 43.27
CA LYS A 49 -23.43 -20.22 42.82
C LYS A 49 -23.17 -20.09 41.30
N ARG A 50 -24.22 -19.94 40.50
CA ARG A 50 -24.09 -19.55 39.09
C ARG A 50 -23.72 -18.07 39.03
N GLU A 51 -22.45 -17.78 38.81
CA GLU A 51 -22.04 -16.52 38.22
C GLU A 51 -22.35 -16.62 36.72
N ALA A 52 -23.17 -15.70 36.21
CA ALA A 52 -23.44 -15.60 34.79
C ALA A 52 -22.18 -15.09 34.10
N VAL A 53 -21.33 -16.00 33.63
CA VAL A 53 -20.34 -15.67 32.61
C VAL A 53 -21.15 -15.44 31.34
N VAL A 54 -21.24 -14.18 30.93
CA VAL A 54 -21.70 -13.85 29.58
C VAL A 54 -20.56 -14.27 28.67
N ASP A 55 -20.71 -15.45 28.07
CA ASP A 55 -19.86 -15.96 27.01
C ASP A 55 -20.09 -15.08 25.77
N ASP A 56 -19.31 -14.01 25.63
CA ASP A 56 -19.21 -13.23 24.40
C ASP A 56 -18.48 -14.10 23.39
N GLY A 57 -19.24 -14.96 22.69
CA GLY A 57 -18.79 -16.04 21.81
C GLY A 57 -17.86 -15.64 20.68
N SER A 58 -16.68 -15.16 21.04
CA SER A 58 -15.57 -14.72 20.20
C SER A 58 -14.37 -15.67 20.30
N GLU A 59 -14.54 -16.83 20.93
CA GLU A 59 -13.56 -17.90 20.80
C GLU A 59 -13.67 -18.50 19.40
N ASN A 60 -12.84 -17.97 18.49
CA ASN A 60 -12.52 -18.60 17.23
C ASN A 60 -11.99 -20.03 17.53
N ALA A 61 -12.84 -21.03 17.32
CA ALA A 61 -12.54 -22.46 17.51
C ALA A 61 -11.42 -22.98 16.59
N PHE A 62 -10.88 -22.13 15.71
CA PHE A 62 -9.69 -22.36 14.93
C PHE A 62 -8.69 -21.24 15.27
N GLY A 63 -7.61 -21.60 15.97
CA GLY A 63 -6.49 -20.71 16.30
C GLY A 63 -5.67 -20.31 15.08
N ILE A 64 -6.32 -19.69 14.10
CA ILE A 64 -5.64 -18.98 13.02
C ILE A 64 -5.11 -17.70 13.65
N PRO A 65 -3.80 -17.43 13.63
CA PRO A 65 -3.26 -16.18 14.15
C PRO A 65 -3.95 -15.02 13.44
N GLU A 66 -4.70 -14.22 14.19
CA GLU A 66 -5.25 -12.98 13.66
C GLU A 66 -4.06 -12.03 13.50
N PHE A 67 -3.54 -11.90 12.28
CA PHE A 67 -2.53 -10.90 11.93
C PHE A 67 -3.17 -9.50 11.85
N THR A 68 -3.91 -9.10 12.88
CA THR A 68 -4.36 -7.72 13.03
C THR A 68 -3.19 -6.90 13.56
N ARG A 69 -2.78 -5.90 12.78
CA ARG A 69 -1.87 -4.88 13.29
C ARG A 69 -2.68 -3.91 14.13
N LYS A 70 -2.23 -3.64 15.34
CA LYS A 70 -2.80 -2.62 16.22
C LYS A 70 -2.29 -1.24 15.81
N ASP A 71 -3.15 -0.23 15.91
CA ASP A 71 -2.73 1.17 15.74
C ASP A 71 -1.69 1.55 16.79
N LYS A 72 -0.66 2.27 16.35
CA LYS A 72 0.43 2.69 17.23
C LYS A 72 -0.06 3.71 18.24
N THR A 73 0.38 3.55 19.49
CA THR A 73 0.11 4.54 20.53
C THR A 73 0.98 5.79 20.33
N LEU A 74 0.60 6.92 20.94
CA LEU A 74 1.40 8.14 20.85
C LEU A 74 2.81 7.97 21.44
N GLU A 75 2.93 7.21 22.52
CA GLU A 75 4.20 6.92 23.18
C GLU A 75 5.15 6.15 22.24
N GLU A 76 4.65 5.11 21.57
CA GLU A 76 5.41 4.37 20.55
C GLU A 76 5.84 5.27 19.39
N ILE A 77 4.98 6.21 18.95
CA ILE A 77 5.34 7.14 17.88
C ILE A 77 6.46 8.07 18.35
N LEU A 78 6.38 8.61 19.57
CA LEU A 78 7.42 9.49 20.13
C LEU A 78 8.75 8.76 20.31
N GLU A 79 8.72 7.49 20.73
CA GLU A 79 9.90 6.64 20.80
C GLU A 79 10.52 6.41 19.40
N MET A 80 9.67 6.21 18.38
CA MET A 80 10.12 6.09 17.00
C MET A 80 10.76 7.39 16.48
N MET A 81 10.30 8.56 16.91
CA MET A 81 10.88 9.87 16.53
C MET A 81 12.27 10.12 17.12
N ASP A 82 12.65 9.41 18.17
CA ASP A 82 14.00 9.52 18.72
C ASP A 82 15.03 8.86 17.77
N SER A 83 14.69 7.67 17.27
CA SER A 83 15.54 6.89 16.36
C SER A 83 15.43 7.31 14.88
N THR A 84 14.28 7.84 14.45
CA THR A 84 14.02 8.18 13.04
C THR A 84 13.70 9.68 12.89
N PRO A 85 14.71 10.53 12.62
CA PRO A 85 14.48 11.96 12.43
C PRO A 85 13.75 12.24 11.09
N PRO A 86 12.77 13.18 11.05
CA PRO A 86 12.08 13.58 9.83
C PRO A 86 12.96 14.36 8.83
N ILE A 87 12.43 14.62 7.63
CA ILE A 87 13.15 15.38 6.58
C ILE A 87 13.35 16.84 6.98
N ILE A 88 12.40 17.45 7.70
CA ILE A 88 12.50 18.84 8.15
C ILE A 88 13.45 18.92 9.35
N PRO A 89 14.56 19.68 9.28
CA PRO A 89 15.54 19.77 10.36
C PRO A 89 15.01 20.47 11.62
N ASP A 90 15.54 20.09 12.79
CA ASP A 90 15.14 20.63 14.10
C ASP A 90 15.24 22.16 14.17
N ALA A 91 16.27 22.76 13.57
CA ALA A 91 16.46 24.22 13.54
C ALA A 91 15.32 24.97 12.82
N VAL A 92 14.71 24.37 11.80
CA VAL A 92 13.56 24.97 11.07
C VAL A 92 12.33 24.95 11.98
N ILE A 93 12.13 23.86 12.71
CA ILE A 93 11.02 23.72 13.65
C ILE A 93 11.18 24.70 14.81
N ASP A 94 12.39 24.84 15.36
CA ASP A 94 12.68 25.80 16.44
C ASP A 94 12.40 27.24 16.05
N TYR A 95 12.72 27.62 14.80
CA TYR A 95 12.37 28.92 14.26
C TYR A 95 10.86 29.14 14.23
N TYR A 96 10.08 28.19 13.68
CA TYR A 96 8.63 28.32 13.62
C TYR A 96 7.96 28.24 15.00
N LEU A 97 8.49 27.45 15.91
CA LEU A 97 8.03 27.36 17.30
C LEU A 97 8.18 28.71 18.02
N THR A 98 9.37 29.30 17.93
CA THR A 98 9.65 30.63 18.49
C THR A 98 8.79 31.70 17.84
N LYS A 99 8.62 31.66 16.51
CA LYS A 99 7.77 32.59 15.77
C LYS A 99 6.30 32.56 16.22
N ASN A 100 5.79 31.39 16.59
CA ASN A 100 4.42 31.21 17.08
C ASN A 100 4.30 31.35 18.62
N GLY A 101 5.40 31.64 19.33
CA GLY A 101 5.40 31.84 20.78
C GLY A 101 5.29 30.57 21.62
N PHE A 102 5.62 29.39 21.07
CA PHE A 102 5.60 28.12 21.78
C PHE A 102 7.01 27.56 21.94
N ASN A 103 7.48 27.42 23.19
CA ASN A 103 8.79 26.84 23.48
C ASN A 103 8.63 25.44 24.09
N VAL A 104 9.11 24.42 23.39
CA VAL A 104 9.13 23.02 23.86
C VAL A 104 10.56 22.51 23.90
N ALA A 105 10.94 21.88 25.01
CA ALA A 105 12.27 21.31 25.18
C ALA A 105 12.38 19.88 24.60
N ASP A 106 11.28 19.11 24.58
CA ASP A 106 11.26 17.74 24.07
C ASP A 106 11.43 17.71 22.55
N VAL A 107 12.55 17.18 22.09
CA VAL A 107 12.89 17.02 20.66
C VAL A 107 11.91 16.10 19.93
N ARG A 108 11.34 15.11 20.60
CA ARG A 108 10.41 14.14 19.99
C ARG A 108 9.12 14.82 19.57
N VAL A 109 8.66 15.81 20.35
CA VAL A 109 7.49 16.63 20.02
C VAL A 109 7.77 17.52 18.81
N LYS A 110 8.97 18.12 18.73
CA LYS A 110 9.39 18.92 17.56
C LYS A 110 9.40 18.06 16.29
N ARG A 111 9.97 16.87 16.38
CA ARG A 111 10.03 15.90 15.27
C ARG A 111 8.66 15.36 14.90
N LEU A 112 7.77 15.13 15.87
CA LEU A 112 6.39 14.75 15.59
C LEU A 112 5.67 15.84 14.76
N LEU A 113 5.84 17.12 15.14
CA LEU A 113 5.25 18.24 14.40
C LEU A 113 5.85 18.37 12.98
N ALA A 114 7.16 18.13 12.85
CA ALA A 114 7.83 18.05 11.56
C ALA A 114 7.25 16.96 10.68
N LEU A 115 7.09 15.74 11.22
CA LEU A 115 6.53 14.61 10.49
C LEU A 115 5.07 14.86 10.08
N ALA A 116 4.26 15.43 10.97
CA ALA A 116 2.87 15.78 10.66
C ALA A 116 2.79 16.79 9.50
N THR A 117 3.65 17.82 9.51
CA THR A 117 3.73 18.82 8.43
C THR A 117 4.21 18.18 7.12
N GLN A 118 5.22 17.33 7.18
CA GLN A 118 5.74 16.60 6.03
C GLN A 118 4.67 15.70 5.41
N LYS A 119 3.92 14.96 6.23
CA LYS A 119 2.80 14.12 5.78
C LYS A 119 1.71 14.99 5.13
N PHE A 120 1.35 16.11 5.75
CA PHE A 120 0.34 17.02 5.21
C PHE A 120 0.72 17.57 3.82
N VAL A 121 1.96 18.04 3.65
CA VAL A 121 2.44 18.51 2.34
C VAL A 121 2.54 17.36 1.33
N SER A 122 2.90 16.16 1.78
CA SER A 122 2.94 14.96 0.92
C SER A 122 1.55 14.60 0.38
N ASP A 123 0.51 14.73 1.19
CA ASP A 123 -0.87 14.48 0.75
C ASP A 123 -1.30 15.50 -0.31
N ILE A 124 -1.07 16.80 -0.07
CA ILE A 124 -1.38 17.85 -1.05
C ILE A 124 -0.61 17.64 -2.36
N ALA A 125 0.68 17.28 -2.28
CA ALA A 125 1.50 17.01 -3.46
C ALA A 125 1.00 15.79 -4.23
N LYS A 126 0.52 14.76 -3.54
CA LYS A 126 -0.10 13.57 -4.14
C LYS A 126 -1.39 13.93 -4.85
N ASP A 127 -2.27 14.71 -4.22
CA ASP A 127 -3.52 15.13 -4.84
C ASP A 127 -3.25 16.01 -6.07
N ALA A 128 -2.30 16.95 -5.98
CA ALA A 128 -1.87 17.73 -7.14
C ALA A 128 -1.29 16.86 -8.28
N TYR A 129 -0.59 15.78 -7.94
CA TYR A 129 -0.13 14.80 -8.92
C TYR A 129 -1.29 14.10 -9.62
N GLU A 130 -2.31 13.65 -8.88
CA GLU A 130 -3.53 13.05 -9.46
C GLU A 130 -4.26 14.04 -10.38
N TYR A 131 -4.42 15.29 -9.96
CA TYR A 131 -4.98 16.37 -10.80
C TYR A 131 -4.20 16.54 -12.11
N SER A 132 -2.86 16.59 -12.04
CA SER A 132 -2.00 16.73 -13.22
C SER A 132 -2.09 15.53 -14.17
N ARG A 133 -2.25 14.31 -13.62
CA ARG A 133 -2.33 13.05 -14.38
C ARG A 133 -3.66 12.91 -15.09
N ILE A 134 -4.78 13.22 -14.44
CA ILE A 134 -6.12 13.10 -15.03
C ILE A 134 -6.34 14.12 -16.15
N ARG A 135 -5.77 15.33 -16.02
CA ARG A 135 -5.86 16.38 -17.04
C ARG A 135 -4.97 16.13 -18.27
N SER A 136 -3.94 15.30 -18.13
CA SER A 136 -3.04 14.96 -19.23
C SER A 136 -3.59 13.80 -20.07
N SER A 137 -3.98 14.09 -21.31
CA SER A 137 -4.45 13.07 -22.25
C SER A 137 -3.39 12.00 -22.55
N VAL A 138 -2.11 12.38 -22.53
CA VAL A 138 -0.98 11.45 -22.70
C VAL A 138 -0.91 10.47 -21.53
N ALA A 139 -1.11 10.96 -20.30
CA ALA A 139 -1.11 10.13 -19.09
C ALA A 139 -2.26 9.11 -19.08
N VAL A 140 -3.49 9.55 -19.42
CA VAL A 140 -4.69 8.70 -19.48
C VAL A 140 -4.58 7.68 -20.61
N SER A 141 -4.16 8.10 -21.82
CA SER A 141 -3.94 7.20 -22.95
C SER A 141 -2.88 6.14 -22.65
N ASN A 142 -1.80 6.53 -21.98
CA ASN A 142 -0.75 5.59 -21.59
C ASN A 142 -1.22 4.57 -20.56
N ALA A 143 -2.08 4.97 -19.61
CA ALA A 143 -2.67 4.04 -18.64
C ALA A 143 -3.58 3.02 -19.32
N ASN A 144 -4.49 3.48 -20.20
CA ASN A 144 -5.44 2.63 -20.92
C ASN A 144 -4.75 1.63 -21.87
N ASN A 145 -3.68 2.05 -22.54
CA ASN A 145 -2.98 1.25 -23.55
C ASN A 145 -1.70 0.58 -23.03
N SER A 146 -1.47 0.55 -21.71
CA SER A 146 -0.24 0.05 -21.09
C SER A 146 0.09 -1.40 -21.50
N GLN A 147 -0.89 -2.30 -21.36
CA GLN A 147 -0.76 -3.72 -21.74
C GLN A 147 -0.67 -3.91 -23.25
N ALA A 148 -1.45 -3.14 -24.03
CA ALA A 148 -1.42 -3.21 -25.49
C ALA A 148 -0.04 -2.80 -26.04
N ARG A 149 0.54 -1.73 -25.49
CA ARG A 149 1.90 -1.30 -25.84
C ARG A 149 2.94 -2.33 -25.40
N ALA A 150 2.82 -2.90 -24.20
CA ALA A 150 3.73 -3.96 -23.73
C ALA A 150 3.74 -5.17 -24.69
N ARG A 151 2.58 -5.59 -25.18
CA ARG A 151 2.47 -6.65 -26.21
C ARG A 151 3.14 -6.27 -27.52
N GLN A 152 2.99 -5.03 -27.98
CA GLN A 152 3.67 -4.53 -29.19
C GLN A 152 5.20 -4.49 -29.01
N LEU A 153 5.68 -4.12 -27.83
CA LEU A 153 7.11 -4.12 -27.51
C LEU A 153 7.69 -5.55 -27.48
N LEU A 154 6.94 -6.51 -26.92
CA LEU A 154 7.35 -7.92 -26.89
C LEU A 154 7.40 -8.54 -28.28
N GLN A 155 6.42 -8.25 -29.14
CA GLN A 155 6.40 -8.71 -30.54
C GLN A 155 7.53 -8.11 -31.39
N GLY A 156 8.01 -6.91 -31.04
CA GLY A 156 9.15 -6.26 -31.72
C GLY A 156 10.49 -6.98 -31.53
N GLN A 157 10.58 -7.98 -30.65
CA GLN A 157 11.81 -8.71 -30.35
C GLN A 157 12.03 -9.94 -31.28
N GLN A 158 11.00 -10.40 -32.00
CA GLN A 158 11.09 -11.51 -32.96
C GLN A 158 11.21 -10.95 -34.39
N GLN A 159 12.36 -11.19 -35.03
CA GLN A 159 12.83 -10.50 -36.24
C GLN A 159 12.21 -10.87 -37.62
N PRO A 160 11.02 -11.49 -37.73
CA PRO A 160 10.23 -11.36 -38.95
C PRO A 160 8.86 -10.70 -38.66
N GLY A 161 8.82 -9.37 -38.46
CA GLY A 161 7.56 -8.64 -38.24
C GLY A 161 7.61 -7.12 -38.01
N VAL A 162 8.81 -6.52 -37.96
CA VAL A 162 9.04 -5.14 -37.48
C VAL A 162 8.36 -4.03 -38.34
N GLN A 163 8.04 -4.31 -39.60
CA GLN A 163 7.56 -3.28 -40.54
C GLN A 163 6.09 -2.84 -40.30
N GLN A 164 5.24 -3.66 -39.69
CA GLN A 164 3.84 -3.27 -39.41
C GLN A 164 3.64 -2.61 -38.04
N ILE A 165 4.56 -2.80 -37.10
CA ILE A 165 4.43 -2.35 -35.70
C ILE A 165 4.81 -0.86 -35.54
N SER A 166 5.65 -0.32 -36.42
CA SER A 166 6.31 0.99 -36.25
C SER A 166 5.44 2.23 -36.52
N GLN A 167 4.36 2.12 -37.32
CA GLN A 167 3.58 3.29 -37.75
C GLN A 167 2.85 4.01 -36.60
N GLN A 168 2.29 3.28 -35.63
CA GLN A 168 1.64 3.89 -34.45
C GLN A 168 2.64 4.19 -33.31
N GLN A 169 3.76 3.49 -33.26
CA GLN A 169 4.75 3.69 -32.20
C GLN A 169 5.46 5.04 -32.32
N HIS A 170 5.77 5.53 -33.52
CA HIS A 170 6.55 6.76 -33.67
C HIS A 170 5.86 8.00 -33.07
N GLN A 171 4.58 8.23 -33.39
CA GLN A 171 3.83 9.38 -32.87
C GLN A 171 3.55 9.29 -31.36
N GLN A 172 3.27 8.08 -30.85
CA GLN A 172 3.07 7.92 -29.41
C GLN A 172 4.38 8.05 -28.63
N ASN A 173 5.48 7.53 -29.18
CA ASN A 173 6.79 7.61 -28.55
C ASN A 173 7.24 9.05 -28.37
N GLU A 174 7.10 9.89 -29.40
CA GLU A 174 7.39 11.33 -29.29
C GLU A 174 6.51 12.00 -28.23
N LYS A 175 5.20 11.74 -28.23
CA LYS A 175 4.28 12.31 -27.24
C LYS A 175 4.62 11.89 -25.80
N THR A 176 4.94 10.62 -25.56
CA THR A 176 5.24 10.12 -24.20
C THR A 176 6.64 10.49 -23.72
N THR A 177 7.62 10.58 -24.62
CA THR A 177 9.00 10.95 -24.27
C THR A 177 9.17 12.46 -24.11
N ALA A 178 8.39 13.26 -24.84
CA ALA A 178 8.35 14.71 -24.67
C ALA A 178 7.50 15.14 -23.46
N SER A 179 6.47 14.36 -23.08
CA SER A 179 5.63 14.68 -21.93
C SER A 179 6.34 14.40 -20.61
N LYS A 180 6.75 15.46 -19.90
CA LYS A 180 7.23 15.38 -18.52
C LYS A 180 6.15 15.86 -17.56
N VAL A 181 6.09 15.27 -16.37
CA VAL A 181 5.19 15.72 -15.31
C VAL A 181 5.70 17.05 -14.78
N VAL A 182 4.82 18.07 -14.74
CA VAL A 182 5.13 19.41 -14.25
C VAL A 182 4.08 19.79 -13.22
N LEU A 183 4.49 20.23 -12.04
CA LEU A 183 3.59 20.78 -11.03
C LEU A 183 3.16 22.18 -11.47
N THR A 184 1.93 22.31 -11.98
CA THR A 184 1.39 23.59 -12.44
C THR A 184 0.56 24.28 -11.35
N VAL A 185 0.39 25.60 -11.49
CA VAL A 185 -0.44 26.40 -10.58
C VAL A 185 -1.90 25.97 -10.66
N ASN A 186 -2.39 25.61 -11.86
CA ASN A 186 -3.78 25.22 -12.07
C ASN A 186 -4.09 23.87 -11.44
N ASP A 187 -3.11 22.97 -11.36
CA ASP A 187 -3.26 21.68 -10.69
C ASP A 187 -3.20 21.85 -9.17
N LEU A 188 -2.21 22.61 -8.68
CA LEU A 188 -2.10 22.91 -7.26
C LEU A 188 -3.30 23.70 -6.73
N SER A 189 -3.80 24.69 -7.49
CA SER A 189 -4.97 25.49 -7.10
C SER A 189 -6.23 24.65 -6.99
N SER A 190 -6.38 23.64 -7.86
CA SER A 190 -7.52 22.71 -7.79
C SER A 190 -7.37 21.75 -6.61
N ALA A 191 -6.16 21.22 -6.37
CA ALA A 191 -5.89 20.34 -5.24
C ALA A 191 -6.15 21.04 -3.90
N VAL A 192 -5.59 22.23 -3.67
CA VAL A 192 -5.77 22.94 -2.39
C VAL A 192 -7.18 23.53 -2.20
N ALA A 193 -7.98 23.64 -3.27
CA ALA A 193 -9.39 24.05 -3.16
C ALA A 193 -10.21 23.02 -2.37
N GLU A 194 -9.88 21.72 -2.47
CA GLU A 194 -10.50 20.68 -1.64
C GLU A 194 -10.16 20.83 -0.15
N TYR A 195 -9.00 21.42 0.15
CA TYR A 195 -8.55 21.75 1.50
C TYR A 195 -9.06 23.13 1.98
N GLY A 196 -9.91 23.81 1.19
CA GLY A 196 -10.55 25.07 1.55
C GLY A 196 -9.76 26.34 1.17
N LEU A 197 -8.69 26.23 0.37
CA LEU A 197 -7.92 27.38 -0.12
C LEU A 197 -8.35 27.79 -1.52
N ASN A 198 -8.65 29.09 -1.72
CA ASN A 198 -8.94 29.63 -3.04
C ASN A 198 -7.73 30.37 -3.62
N ILE A 199 -7.04 29.77 -4.59
CA ILE A 199 -5.93 30.40 -5.32
C ILE A 199 -6.41 30.85 -6.71
N GLY A 200 -6.93 32.08 -6.78
CA GLY A 200 -7.33 32.72 -8.03
C GLY A 200 -6.18 33.49 -8.69
N ARG A 201 -5.34 32.81 -9.48
CA ARG A 201 -4.32 33.47 -10.31
C ARG A 201 -4.86 33.69 -11.73
N PRO A 202 -4.94 34.94 -12.24
CA PRO A 202 -5.35 35.19 -13.61
C PRO A 202 -4.25 34.78 -14.59
N ASP A 203 -4.65 34.31 -15.78
CA ASP A 203 -3.70 33.94 -16.85
C ASP A 203 -3.02 35.16 -17.48
N PHE A 204 -3.68 36.32 -17.42
CA PHE A 204 -3.16 37.60 -17.92
C PHE A 204 -3.70 38.76 -17.08
N TYR A 205 -2.93 39.85 -16.99
CA TYR A 205 -3.34 41.12 -16.39
C TYR A 205 -3.68 42.08 -17.54
N ARG A 206 -4.94 42.50 -17.65
CA ARG A 206 -5.39 43.51 -18.62
C ARG A 206 -5.54 44.85 -17.94
#